data_AF-A0A8T3M9Z9-F1
#
_entry.id   AF-A0A8T3M9Z9-F1
#
_cell.length_a   1.000
_cell.length_b   1.000
_cell.length_c   1.000
_cell.angle_alpha   90.00
_cell.angle_beta   90.00
_cell.angle_gamma   90.00
#
_symmetry.space_group_name_H-M   'P 1'
#
loop_
_entity.id
_entity.type
_entity.pdbx_description
1 polymer ?
#
loop_
_entity_poly.entity_id
_entity_poly.type
_entity_poly.pdbx_seq_one_letter_code
_entity_poly.pdbx_strand_id
1 'polypeptide(L)'
;MAILAALFAFGSRFVGKILTTALGWASTLLFGRVPAKRQYLLVGITFGSVIWIVLLAGVVFPDIGTFLLVFVPDQDIIPEDVIRLVMLAGAAIVPAVIGGLTLMLASPVDRSERRIGESVLRGYPLTVLLAVLLIFLAGLAIVRKAQSLAKGWTDAHVPMAIEPGKYDEVASDLDQALETAGLEVAPKTASAAMSKPAKWLAAVAGGSAGVLVPEKMIQLDGKDLDILIYPMDILISGKPRLVARARAAMASRLTTSAAHLTVSAEAQGIEDRLAALARPETATPDHPARFDDAAAAEFTAIDAQLATLEIPYEEWEVLYRQRLQVERDLRAGAMAGDAVVGADTPGVKHDGALGTLGDLGRLVKAGAGAVIEAAADERTGQMIDRISGPQWRWVGRA
;
A
#
# COMPACT_ATOMS: atom_id res chain seq x y z
N MET A 1 -13.55 -17.55 24.45
CA MET A 1 -12.54 -16.47 24.55
C MET A 1 -11.44 -16.58 23.50
N ALA A 2 -10.67 -17.66 23.40
CA ALA A 2 -9.54 -17.77 22.43
C ALA A 2 -9.95 -17.67 20.94
N ILE A 3 -11.06 -18.30 20.53
CA ILE A 3 -11.57 -18.24 19.14
C ILE A 3 -12.04 -16.83 18.77
N LEU A 4 -12.66 -16.12 19.72
CA LEU A 4 -13.16 -14.76 19.54
C LEU A 4 -12.01 -13.74 19.54
N ALA A 5 -11.02 -13.89 20.43
CA ALA A 5 -9.80 -13.10 20.40
C ALA A 5 -9.01 -13.33 19.10
N ALA A 6 -9.00 -14.57 18.57
CA ALA A 6 -8.42 -14.86 17.26
C ALA A 6 -9.22 -14.19 16.13
N LEU A 7 -10.55 -14.23 16.14
CA LEU A 7 -11.40 -13.54 15.17
C LEU A 7 -11.27 -12.01 15.25
N PHE A 8 -11.12 -11.44 16.44
CA PHE A 8 -10.92 -10.01 16.65
C PHE A 8 -9.50 -9.57 16.29
N ALA A 9 -8.47 -10.37 16.59
CA ALA A 9 -7.09 -10.11 16.19
C ALA A 9 -6.86 -10.31 14.68
N PHE A 10 -7.60 -11.24 14.08
CA PHE A 10 -7.66 -11.40 12.63
C PHE A 10 -8.44 -10.25 12.00
N GLY A 11 -9.63 -9.95 12.53
CA GLY A 11 -10.47 -8.84 12.12
C GLY A 11 -9.77 -7.49 12.20
N SER A 12 -9.05 -7.16 13.28
CA SER A 12 -8.40 -5.85 13.45
C SER A 12 -7.28 -5.59 12.43
N ARG A 13 -6.50 -6.62 12.07
CA ARG A 13 -5.47 -6.52 11.02
C ARG A 13 -6.06 -6.40 9.62
N PHE A 14 -7.22 -7.00 9.39
CA PHE A 14 -7.94 -6.92 8.12
C PHE A 14 -8.77 -5.64 8.00
N VAL A 15 -9.37 -5.15 9.09
CA VAL A 15 -10.18 -3.93 9.13
C VAL A 15 -9.35 -2.73 8.76
N GLY A 16 -8.11 -2.59 9.26
CA GLY A 16 -7.24 -1.48 8.87
C GLY A 16 -6.96 -1.43 7.37
N LYS A 17 -6.61 -2.59 6.77
CA LYS A 17 -6.28 -2.69 5.34
C LYS A 17 -7.50 -2.63 4.41
N ILE A 18 -8.59 -3.30 4.77
CA ILE A 18 -9.85 -3.23 4.02
C ILE A 18 -10.46 -1.83 4.15
N LEU A 19 -10.35 -1.17 5.31
CA LEU A 19 -10.69 0.25 5.43
C LEU A 19 -9.85 1.05 4.45
N THR A 20 -8.51 0.98 4.50
CA THR A 20 -7.66 1.79 3.62
C THR A 20 -7.91 1.52 2.14
N THR A 21 -8.20 0.28 1.76
CA THR A 21 -8.56 -0.06 0.38
C THR A 21 -9.94 0.49 0.04
N ALA A 22 -11.01 0.18 0.78
CA ALA A 22 -12.35 0.71 0.49
C ALA A 22 -12.42 2.25 0.60
N LEU A 23 -11.62 2.86 1.49
CA LEU A 23 -11.37 4.30 1.59
C LEU A 23 -10.72 4.82 0.33
N GLY A 24 -9.61 4.22 -0.09
CA GLY A 24 -8.85 4.66 -1.25
C GLY A 24 -9.75 4.77 -2.48
N TRP A 25 -10.63 3.79 -2.68
CA TRP A 25 -11.64 3.82 -3.73
C TRP A 25 -12.66 4.93 -3.54
N ALA A 26 -13.40 4.98 -2.43
CA ALA A 26 -14.45 5.99 -2.24
C ALA A 26 -13.89 7.42 -2.28
N SER A 27 -12.66 7.59 -1.82
CA SER A 27 -11.93 8.84 -1.69
C SER A 27 -11.44 9.36 -3.04
N THR A 28 -10.78 8.52 -3.86
CA THR A 28 -10.39 8.90 -5.24
C THR A 28 -11.60 9.07 -6.14
N LEU A 29 -12.63 8.24 -5.96
CA LEU A 29 -13.90 8.28 -6.70
C LEU A 29 -14.71 9.56 -6.47
N LEU A 30 -14.78 10.03 -5.22
CA LEU A 30 -15.63 11.17 -4.86
C LEU A 30 -14.88 12.51 -4.86
N PHE A 31 -13.57 12.50 -4.64
CA PHE A 31 -12.82 13.72 -4.32
C PHE A 31 -11.45 13.83 -5.00
N GLY A 32 -11.02 12.87 -5.81
CA GLY A 32 -9.65 12.83 -6.35
C GLY A 32 -8.63 12.46 -5.26
N ARG A 33 -7.37 12.90 -5.39
CA ARG A 33 -6.33 12.63 -4.39
C ARG A 33 -6.75 13.26 -3.05
N VAL A 34 -6.88 12.47 -1.98
CA VAL A 34 -7.36 12.99 -0.70
C VAL A 34 -6.19 13.37 0.21
N PRO A 35 -6.21 14.58 0.79
CA PRO A 35 -5.20 15.01 1.75
C PRO A 35 -5.16 14.08 2.96
N ALA A 36 -3.96 13.75 3.45
CA ALA A 36 -3.76 12.91 4.63
C ALA A 36 -4.61 13.39 5.84
N LYS A 37 -4.74 14.71 5.98
CA LYS A 37 -5.53 15.37 7.05
C LYS A 37 -7.04 15.09 6.99
N ARG A 38 -7.61 14.49 5.93
CA ARG A 38 -9.05 14.15 5.88
C ARG A 38 -9.32 12.65 6.01
N GLN A 39 -8.28 11.82 6.03
CA GLN A 39 -8.39 10.37 6.10
C GLN A 39 -9.10 9.87 7.36
N TYR A 40 -8.94 10.56 8.50
CA TYR A 40 -9.59 10.17 9.76
C TYR A 40 -11.12 10.23 9.70
N LEU A 41 -11.70 11.17 8.91
CA LEU A 41 -13.16 11.28 8.77
C LEU A 41 -13.73 10.06 8.05
N LEU A 42 -13.03 9.61 7.01
CA LEU A 42 -13.40 8.42 6.25
C LEU A 42 -13.28 7.14 7.08
N VAL A 43 -12.22 7.02 7.90
CA VAL A 43 -12.08 5.93 8.88
C VAL A 43 -13.28 5.93 9.84
N GLY A 44 -13.67 7.12 10.32
CA GLY A 44 -14.84 7.29 11.18
C GLY A 44 -16.15 6.81 10.55
N ILE A 45 -16.40 7.15 9.27
CA ILE A 45 -17.60 6.70 8.53
C ILE A 45 -17.66 5.17 8.42
N THR A 46 -16.53 4.55 8.06
CA THR A 46 -16.49 3.10 7.84
C THR A 46 -16.60 2.34 9.16
N PHE A 47 -15.88 2.78 10.19
CA PHE A 47 -15.96 2.19 11.53
C PHE A 47 -17.35 2.38 12.15
N GLY A 48 -17.96 3.56 11.97
CA GLY A 48 -19.34 3.82 12.34
C GLY A 48 -20.32 2.84 11.68
N SER A 49 -20.10 2.50 10.40
CA SER A 49 -20.93 1.52 9.69
C SER A 49 -20.80 0.11 10.26
N VAL A 50 -19.60 -0.30 10.68
CA VAL A 50 -19.38 -1.58 11.37
C VAL A 50 -20.08 -1.59 12.74
N ILE A 51 -19.93 -0.52 13.53
CA ILE A 51 -20.64 -0.36 14.81
C ILE A 51 -22.14 -0.49 14.58
N TRP A 52 -22.67 0.13 13.54
CA TRP A 52 -24.10 0.07 13.22
C TRP A 52 -24.59 -1.35 12.96
N ILE A 53 -23.81 -2.20 12.26
CA ILE A 53 -24.14 -3.63 12.09
C ILE A 53 -24.25 -4.33 13.44
N VAL A 54 -23.28 -4.09 14.32
CA VAL A 54 -23.24 -4.71 15.66
C VAL A 54 -24.42 -4.25 16.51
N LEU A 55 -24.78 -2.96 16.44
CA LEU A 55 -25.95 -2.41 17.13
C LEU A 55 -27.25 -3.06 16.63
N LEU A 56 -27.43 -3.18 15.32
CA LEU A 56 -28.58 -3.88 14.75
C LEU A 56 -28.63 -5.35 15.17
N ALA A 57 -27.49 -6.04 15.14
CA ALA A 57 -27.41 -7.43 15.58
C ALA A 57 -27.79 -7.56 17.06
N GLY A 58 -27.35 -6.62 17.91
CA GLY A 58 -27.72 -6.57 19.32
C GLY A 58 -29.20 -6.23 19.59
N VAL A 59 -29.85 -5.43 18.73
CA VAL A 59 -31.30 -5.18 18.81
C VAL A 59 -32.12 -6.45 18.52
N VAL A 60 -31.63 -7.30 17.61
CA VAL A 60 -32.28 -8.56 17.22
C VAL A 60 -31.93 -9.69 18.19
N PHE A 61 -30.66 -9.77 18.60
CA PHE A 61 -30.10 -10.80 19.47
C PHE A 61 -29.46 -10.13 20.70
N PRO A 62 -30.20 -9.97 21.81
CA PRO A 62 -29.73 -9.23 22.98
C PRO A 62 -28.48 -9.83 23.64
N ASP A 63 -28.24 -11.13 23.46
CA ASP A 63 -27.01 -11.82 23.87
C ASP A 63 -25.72 -11.18 23.30
N ILE A 64 -25.80 -10.55 22.11
CA ILE A 64 -24.67 -9.84 21.52
C ILE A 64 -24.38 -8.56 22.33
N GLY A 65 -25.42 -7.90 22.85
CA GLY A 65 -25.27 -6.68 23.64
C GLY A 65 -24.75 -6.93 25.04
N THR A 66 -25.24 -7.97 25.71
CA THR A 66 -24.68 -8.42 26.99
C THR A 66 -23.23 -8.87 26.82
N PHE A 67 -22.87 -9.52 25.70
CA PHE A 67 -21.48 -9.86 25.40
C PHE A 67 -20.57 -8.63 25.26
N LEU A 68 -21.04 -7.54 24.62
CA LEU A 68 -20.25 -6.30 24.53
C LEU A 68 -20.00 -5.66 25.90
N LEU A 69 -20.94 -5.80 26.83
CA LEU A 69 -20.80 -5.29 28.20
C LEU A 69 -19.75 -6.03 29.02
N VAL A 70 -19.35 -7.25 28.63
CA VAL A 70 -18.25 -7.99 29.28
C VAL A 70 -16.92 -7.24 29.19
N PHE A 71 -16.76 -6.33 28.22
CA PHE A 71 -15.57 -5.49 28.07
C PHE A 71 -15.61 -4.20 28.90
N VAL A 72 -16.74 -3.90 29.56
CA VAL A 72 -16.92 -2.73 30.42
C VAL A 72 -16.81 -3.18 31.89
N PRO A 73 -15.80 -2.73 32.66
CA PRO A 73 -15.66 -3.10 34.07
C PRO A 73 -16.88 -2.65 34.90
N ASP A 74 -17.28 -3.49 35.86
CA ASP A 74 -18.43 -3.37 36.79
C ASP A 74 -19.82 -3.30 36.14
N GLN A 75 -20.57 -4.41 36.09
CA GLN A 75 -21.97 -4.41 35.61
C GLN A 75 -22.85 -5.49 36.27
N ASP A 76 -23.23 -5.32 37.54
CA ASP A 76 -24.24 -6.20 38.18
C ASP A 76 -25.69 -5.68 38.03
N ILE A 77 -25.97 -4.59 37.28
CA ILE A 77 -27.24 -3.84 37.44
C ILE A 77 -27.81 -3.18 36.16
N ILE A 78 -27.63 -3.73 34.96
CA ILE A 78 -28.34 -3.20 33.76
C ILE A 78 -29.34 -4.24 33.23
N PRO A 79 -30.66 -3.97 33.30
CA PRO A 79 -31.68 -4.82 32.70
C PRO A 79 -31.51 -4.93 31.17
N GLU A 80 -31.81 -6.10 30.63
CA GLU A 80 -31.71 -6.42 29.20
C GLU A 80 -32.51 -5.44 28.31
N ASP A 81 -33.67 -4.98 28.79
CA ASP A 81 -34.51 -4.00 28.10
C ASP A 81 -33.82 -2.64 27.93
N VAL A 82 -33.00 -2.23 28.90
CA VAL A 82 -32.25 -0.97 28.84
C VAL A 82 -31.12 -1.10 27.81
N ILE A 83 -30.44 -2.25 27.77
CA ILE A 83 -29.42 -2.55 26.76
C ILE A 83 -30.02 -2.45 25.37
N ARG A 84 -31.18 -3.09 25.16
CA ARG A 84 -31.89 -3.07 23.89
C ARG A 84 -32.31 -1.66 23.48
N LEU A 85 -32.80 -0.86 24.42
CA LEU A 85 -33.17 0.54 24.16
C LEU A 85 -31.96 1.39 23.76
N VAL A 86 -30.83 1.23 24.45
CA VAL A 86 -29.58 1.92 24.12
C VAL A 86 -29.07 1.50 22.74
N MET A 87 -29.14 0.20 22.42
CA MET A 87 -28.77 -0.30 21.11
C MET A 87 -29.67 0.22 19.99
N LEU A 88 -30.98 0.27 20.23
CA LEU A 88 -31.96 0.85 19.31
C LEU A 88 -31.69 2.33 19.08
N ALA A 89 -31.44 3.10 20.15
CA ALA A 89 -31.07 4.51 20.06
C ALA A 89 -29.77 4.69 19.26
N GLY A 90 -28.75 3.88 19.52
CA GLY A 90 -27.51 3.87 18.76
C GLY A 90 -27.74 3.55 17.27
N ALA A 91 -28.56 2.55 16.96
CA ALA A 91 -28.90 2.17 15.59
C ALA A 91 -29.61 3.29 14.82
N ALA A 92 -30.34 4.17 15.51
CA ALA A 92 -30.94 5.36 14.92
C ALA A 92 -29.95 6.54 14.78
N ILE A 93 -29.07 6.75 15.77
CA ILE A 93 -28.15 7.90 15.82
C ILE A 93 -26.96 7.72 14.87
N VAL A 94 -26.36 6.52 14.80
CA VAL A 94 -25.13 6.29 14.03
C VAL A 94 -25.25 6.66 12.55
N PRO A 95 -26.33 6.31 11.82
CA PRO A 95 -26.48 6.74 10.43
C PRO A 95 -26.58 8.26 10.25
N ALA A 96 -27.19 8.96 11.22
CA ALA A 96 -27.25 10.41 11.21
C ALA A 96 -25.85 11.04 11.41
N VAL A 97 -25.04 10.47 12.31
CA VAL A 97 -23.64 10.88 12.52
C VAL A 97 -22.81 10.64 11.25
N ILE A 98 -22.98 9.48 10.59
CA ILE A 98 -22.31 9.16 9.32
C ILE A 98 -22.70 10.18 8.24
N GLY A 99 -23.99 10.50 8.10
CA GLY A 99 -24.46 11.57 7.20
C GLY A 99 -23.82 12.92 7.51
N GLY A 100 -23.70 13.28 8.78
CA GLY A 100 -22.99 14.48 9.24
C GLY A 100 -21.50 14.48 8.89
N LEU A 101 -20.81 13.35 9.05
CA LEU A 101 -19.40 13.22 8.69
C LEU A 101 -19.18 13.40 7.18
N THR A 102 -20.08 12.87 6.33
CA THR A 102 -19.96 13.05 4.87
C THR A 102 -20.05 14.51 4.43
N LEU A 103 -20.81 15.36 5.15
CA LEU A 103 -20.84 16.81 4.92
C LEU A 103 -19.50 17.48 5.19
N MET A 104 -18.73 16.97 6.15
CA MET A 104 -17.41 17.52 6.48
C MET A 104 -16.36 17.18 5.42
N LEU A 105 -16.58 16.12 4.63
CA LEU A 105 -15.74 15.79 3.48
C LEU A 105 -16.02 16.71 2.28
N ALA A 106 -17.27 17.15 2.09
CA ALA A 106 -17.66 18.02 0.98
C ALA A 106 -17.05 19.44 1.08
N SER A 107 -16.74 20.04 -0.09
CA SER A 107 -16.10 21.36 -0.17
C SER A 107 -16.97 22.47 0.47
N PRO A 108 -16.37 23.48 1.16
CA PRO A 108 -17.09 24.47 1.97
C PRO A 108 -18.05 25.40 1.21
N VAL A 109 -18.03 25.38 -0.12
CA VAL A 109 -18.72 26.35 -0.99
C VAL A 109 -20.24 26.18 -0.99
N ASP A 110 -20.78 25.10 -0.42
CA ASP A 110 -22.16 24.68 -0.67
C ASP A 110 -22.98 24.33 0.60
N ARG A 111 -22.70 25.00 1.73
CA ARG A 111 -23.38 24.81 3.02
C ARG A 111 -24.67 25.64 3.12
N SER A 112 -25.78 25.13 2.58
CA SER A 112 -27.13 25.63 2.90
C SER A 112 -27.80 24.73 3.95
N GLU A 113 -28.60 25.30 4.85
CA GLU A 113 -29.29 24.56 5.94
C GLU A 113 -30.16 23.40 5.42
N ARG A 114 -30.76 23.59 4.24
CA ARG A 114 -31.57 22.56 3.55
C ARG A 114 -30.74 21.34 3.15
N ARG A 115 -29.47 21.54 2.79
CA ARG A 115 -28.55 20.46 2.38
C ARG A 115 -27.94 19.72 3.59
N ILE A 116 -27.94 20.34 4.77
CA ILE A 116 -27.57 19.66 6.04
C ILE A 116 -28.61 18.60 6.38
N GLY A 117 -29.89 18.97 6.40
CA GLY A 117 -31.00 18.03 6.66
C GLY A 117 -31.05 16.90 5.63
N GLU A 118 -30.86 17.22 4.34
CA GLU A 118 -30.82 16.23 3.26
C GLU A 118 -29.66 15.23 3.41
N SER A 119 -28.49 15.69 3.86
CA SER A 119 -27.31 14.82 4.02
C SER A 119 -27.40 13.91 5.25
N VAL A 120 -28.00 14.39 6.34
CA VAL A 120 -28.34 13.54 7.49
C VAL A 120 -29.34 12.45 7.07
N LEU A 121 -30.34 12.79 6.28
CA LEU A 121 -31.31 11.81 5.76
C LEU A 121 -30.65 10.79 4.82
N ARG A 122 -29.71 11.23 3.97
CA ARG A 122 -28.90 10.36 3.08
C ARG A 122 -27.94 9.44 3.85
N GLY A 123 -27.60 9.78 5.09
CA GLY A 123 -26.78 8.94 5.97
C GLY A 123 -27.40 7.57 6.25
N TYR A 124 -28.74 7.48 6.33
CA TYR A 124 -29.47 6.22 6.54
C TYR A 124 -29.29 5.19 5.41
N PRO A 125 -29.66 5.48 4.14
CA PRO A 125 -29.45 4.54 3.05
C PRO A 125 -27.97 4.25 2.79
N LEU A 126 -27.08 5.24 3.00
CA LEU A 126 -25.64 5.06 2.84
C LEU A 126 -25.08 4.07 3.88
N THR A 127 -25.50 4.17 5.14
CA THR A 127 -25.06 3.25 6.20
C THR A 127 -25.55 1.83 5.94
N VAL A 128 -26.80 1.65 5.50
CA VAL A 128 -27.34 0.34 5.10
C VAL A 128 -26.52 -0.25 3.95
N LEU A 129 -26.22 0.53 2.92
CA LEU A 129 -25.41 0.07 1.79
C LEU A 129 -24.03 -0.36 2.25
N LEU A 130 -23.33 0.48 3.03
CA LEU A 130 -22.01 0.17 3.56
C LEU A 130 -22.05 -1.11 4.40
N ALA A 131 -23.09 -1.29 5.21
CA ALA A 131 -23.26 -2.50 5.99
C ALA A 131 -23.39 -3.76 5.12
N VAL A 132 -24.27 -3.73 4.11
CA VAL A 132 -24.45 -4.86 3.16
C VAL A 132 -23.15 -5.14 2.41
N LEU A 133 -22.46 -4.09 1.97
CA LEU A 133 -21.18 -4.19 1.28
C LEU A 133 -20.12 -4.84 2.17
N LEU A 134 -20.01 -4.42 3.43
CA LEU A 134 -19.06 -4.97 4.40
C LEU A 134 -19.34 -6.45 4.67
N ILE A 135 -20.60 -6.84 4.85
CA ILE A 135 -21.00 -8.25 5.02
C ILE A 135 -20.62 -9.07 3.79
N PHE A 136 -20.92 -8.55 2.59
CA PHE A 136 -20.58 -9.21 1.33
C PHE A 136 -19.06 -9.41 1.18
N LEU A 137 -18.28 -8.36 1.43
CA LEU A 137 -16.81 -8.40 1.35
C LEU A 137 -16.22 -9.34 2.40
N ALA A 138 -16.76 -9.36 3.63
CA ALA A 138 -16.33 -10.29 4.67
C ALA A 138 -16.58 -11.74 4.25
N GLY A 139 -17.75 -12.06 3.69
CA GLY A 139 -18.05 -13.38 3.14
C GLY A 139 -17.08 -13.79 2.02
N LEU A 140 -16.82 -12.88 1.08
CA LEU A 140 -15.88 -13.11 -0.01
C LEU A 140 -14.45 -13.36 0.50
N ALA A 141 -14.00 -12.58 1.49
CA ALA A 141 -12.69 -12.73 2.10
C ALA A 141 -12.56 -14.09 2.81
N ILE A 142 -13.60 -14.55 3.52
CA ILE A 142 -13.60 -15.87 4.18
C ILE A 142 -13.52 -17.00 3.15
N VAL A 143 -14.36 -16.96 2.11
CA VAL A 143 -14.35 -17.99 1.05
C VAL A 143 -12.99 -18.04 0.35
N ARG A 144 -12.44 -16.87 0.00
CA ARG A 144 -11.12 -16.78 -0.62
C ARG A 144 -10.04 -17.30 0.30
N LYS A 145 -10.07 -16.94 1.59
CA LYS A 145 -9.08 -17.41 2.56
C LYS A 145 -9.13 -18.93 2.72
N ALA A 146 -10.33 -19.51 2.76
CA ALA A 146 -10.51 -20.96 2.80
C ALA A 146 -9.93 -21.65 1.55
N GLN A 147 -10.18 -21.10 0.36
CA GLN A 147 -9.61 -21.60 -0.89
C GLN A 147 -8.08 -21.49 -0.93
N SER A 148 -7.54 -20.36 -0.47
CA SER A 148 -6.09 -20.12 -0.39
C SER A 148 -5.42 -21.13 0.57
N LEU A 149 -6.02 -21.36 1.74
CA LEU A 149 -5.55 -22.37 2.69
C LEU A 149 -5.61 -23.79 2.11
N ALA A 150 -6.70 -24.14 1.42
CA ALA A 150 -6.85 -25.45 0.78
C ALA A 150 -5.78 -25.71 -0.29
N LYS A 151 -5.34 -24.67 -1.02
CA LYS A 151 -4.27 -24.75 -2.02
C LYS A 151 -2.86 -24.61 -1.43
N GLY A 152 -2.74 -24.34 -0.13
CA GLY A 152 -1.47 -24.01 0.52
C GLY A 152 -0.83 -22.74 -0.05
N TRP A 153 -1.68 -21.76 -0.38
CA TRP A 153 -1.28 -20.47 -0.94
C TRP A 153 -1.13 -19.42 0.17
N THR A 154 -0.33 -18.41 -0.12
CA THR A 154 -0.20 -17.19 0.68
C THR A 154 -0.62 -16.00 -0.16
N ASP A 155 -1.19 -15.01 0.52
CA ASP A 155 -1.66 -13.77 -0.08
C ASP A 155 -0.71 -12.63 0.30
N ALA A 156 -0.38 -11.78 -0.65
CA ALA A 156 0.36 -10.54 -0.44
C ALA A 156 -0.34 -9.39 -1.16
N HIS A 157 -0.39 -8.25 -0.50
CA HIS A 157 -0.99 -7.02 -1.01
C HIS A 157 0.12 -6.02 -1.30
N VAL A 158 0.04 -5.38 -2.46
CA VAL A 158 0.92 -4.29 -2.87
C VAL A 158 0.04 -3.08 -3.11
N PRO A 159 0.02 -2.09 -2.20
CA PRO A 159 -0.80 -0.90 -2.39
C PRO A 159 -0.35 -0.19 -3.67
N MET A 160 -1.32 0.14 -4.51
CA MET A 160 -1.05 0.77 -5.80
C MET A 160 -2.28 1.52 -6.30
N ALA A 161 -2.21 2.85 -6.42
CA ALA A 161 -3.24 3.69 -6.99
C ALA A 161 -2.99 3.90 -8.49
N ILE A 162 -3.87 3.38 -9.35
CA ILE A 162 -3.76 3.51 -10.81
C ILE A 162 -4.45 4.78 -11.28
N GLU A 163 -3.80 5.52 -12.18
CA GLU A 163 -4.41 6.70 -12.79
C GLU A 163 -5.65 6.36 -13.65
N PRO A 164 -6.64 7.28 -13.74
CA PRO A 164 -7.82 7.08 -14.56
C PRO A 164 -7.46 6.79 -16.03
N GLY A 165 -7.95 5.69 -16.58
CA GLY A 165 -7.70 5.32 -17.99
C GLY A 165 -6.35 4.66 -18.26
N LYS A 166 -5.49 4.47 -17.25
CA LYS A 166 -4.17 3.82 -17.36
C LYS A 166 -4.15 2.34 -16.96
N TYR A 167 -5.32 1.77 -16.68
CA TYR A 167 -5.47 0.41 -16.16
C TYR A 167 -4.86 -0.66 -17.07
N ASP A 168 -5.10 -0.58 -18.38
CA ASP A 168 -4.58 -1.56 -19.35
C ASP A 168 -3.06 -1.43 -19.53
N GLU A 169 -2.53 -0.20 -19.46
CA GLU A 169 -1.09 0.08 -19.53
C GLU A 169 -0.36 -0.54 -18.34
N VAL A 170 -0.85 -0.29 -17.12
CA VAL A 170 -0.28 -0.87 -15.88
C VAL A 170 -0.36 -2.40 -15.88
N ALA A 171 -1.44 -2.98 -16.38
CA ALA A 171 -1.56 -4.43 -16.49
C ALA A 171 -0.54 -5.03 -17.47
N SER A 172 -0.31 -4.37 -18.62
CA SER A 172 0.70 -4.77 -19.59
C SER A 172 2.12 -4.65 -19.03
N ASP A 173 2.42 -3.56 -18.31
CA ASP A 173 3.71 -3.33 -17.67
C ASP A 173 4.03 -4.41 -16.62
N LEU A 174 3.01 -4.83 -15.86
CA LEU A 174 3.10 -5.89 -14.87
C LEU A 174 3.30 -7.26 -15.52
N ASP A 175 2.58 -7.56 -16.59
CA ASP A 175 2.73 -8.82 -17.35
C ASP A 175 4.17 -8.96 -17.86
N GLN A 176 4.70 -7.91 -18.52
CA GLN A 176 6.07 -7.90 -19.02
C GLN A 176 7.11 -8.03 -17.89
N ALA A 177 6.88 -7.39 -16.73
CA ALA A 177 7.76 -7.49 -15.58
C ALA A 177 7.84 -8.92 -15.03
N LEU A 178 6.70 -9.62 -15.00
CA LEU A 178 6.62 -10.99 -14.51
C LEU A 178 7.23 -11.98 -15.52
N GLU A 179 7.00 -11.77 -16.82
CA GLU A 179 7.62 -12.55 -17.88
C GLU A 179 9.15 -12.42 -17.84
N THR A 180 9.67 -11.20 -17.71
CA THR A 180 11.12 -10.94 -17.56
C THR A 180 11.70 -11.63 -16.32
N ALA A 181 10.91 -11.74 -15.24
CA ALA A 181 11.28 -12.46 -14.04
C ALA A 181 11.15 -14.00 -14.17
N GLY A 182 10.76 -14.52 -15.33
CA GLY A 182 10.57 -15.95 -15.60
C GLY A 182 9.37 -16.54 -14.87
N LEU A 183 8.29 -15.77 -14.70
CA LEU A 183 7.03 -16.22 -14.11
C LEU A 183 5.99 -16.40 -15.22
N GLU A 184 5.49 -17.64 -15.36
CA GLU A 184 4.47 -17.99 -16.34
C GLU A 184 3.08 -17.58 -15.82
N VAL A 185 2.59 -16.43 -16.29
CA VAL A 185 1.23 -15.94 -16.04
C VAL A 185 0.56 -15.59 -17.36
N ALA A 186 -0.76 -15.72 -17.42
CA ALA A 186 -1.54 -15.36 -18.61
C ALA A 186 -2.64 -14.36 -18.25
N PRO A 187 -2.81 -13.27 -19.02
CA PRO A 187 -3.92 -12.34 -18.82
C PRO A 187 -5.27 -13.04 -19.01
N LYS A 188 -6.14 -12.90 -18.02
CA LYS A 188 -7.54 -13.33 -18.03
C LYS A 188 -8.44 -12.22 -17.47
N THR A 189 -9.69 -12.23 -17.89
CA THR A 189 -10.71 -11.37 -17.26
C THR A 189 -11.11 -11.98 -15.92
N ALA A 190 -10.99 -11.22 -14.84
CA ALA A 190 -11.40 -11.68 -13.52
C ALA A 190 -12.92 -11.92 -13.46
N SER A 191 -13.35 -12.79 -12.54
CA SER A 191 -14.77 -13.13 -12.39
C SER A 191 -15.64 -11.88 -12.14
N ALA A 192 -16.83 -11.83 -12.75
CA ALA A 192 -17.76 -10.70 -12.64
C ALA A 192 -18.20 -10.41 -11.19
N ALA A 193 -18.07 -11.37 -10.28
CA ALA A 193 -18.37 -11.19 -8.85
C ALA A 193 -17.42 -10.17 -8.18
N MET A 194 -16.17 -10.08 -8.66
CA MET A 194 -15.15 -9.22 -8.08
C MET A 194 -15.38 -7.73 -8.36
N SER A 195 -16.17 -7.38 -9.40
CA SER A 195 -16.45 -5.99 -9.78
C SER A 195 -17.76 -5.46 -9.17
N LYS A 196 -18.57 -6.34 -8.57
CA LYS A 196 -19.86 -5.97 -7.96
C LYS A 196 -19.71 -4.95 -6.82
N PRO A 197 -18.77 -5.11 -5.86
CA PRO A 197 -18.58 -4.13 -4.79
C PRO A 197 -18.33 -2.72 -5.32
N ALA A 198 -17.42 -2.60 -6.28
CA ALA A 198 -17.06 -1.32 -6.87
C ALA A 198 -18.23 -0.72 -7.68
N LYS A 199 -18.98 -1.54 -8.43
CA LYS A 199 -20.18 -1.10 -9.16
C LYS A 199 -21.30 -0.61 -8.23
N TRP A 200 -21.51 -1.27 -7.10
CA TRP A 200 -22.49 -0.83 -6.09
C TRP A 200 -22.09 0.48 -5.44
N LEU A 201 -20.81 0.66 -5.12
CA LEU A 201 -20.28 1.93 -4.63
C LEU A 201 -20.46 3.05 -5.66
N ALA A 202 -20.09 2.80 -6.93
CA ALA A 202 -20.26 3.77 -8.01
C ALA A 202 -21.73 4.17 -8.22
N ALA A 203 -22.66 3.21 -8.16
CA ALA A 203 -24.09 3.47 -8.30
C ALA A 203 -24.64 4.43 -7.23
N VAL A 204 -24.07 4.42 -6.02
CA VAL A 204 -24.52 5.29 -4.91
C VAL A 204 -23.71 6.59 -4.84
N ALA A 205 -22.46 6.59 -5.29
CA ALA A 205 -21.61 7.77 -5.38
C ALA A 205 -22.01 8.73 -6.53
N GLY A 206 -22.83 8.28 -7.49
CA GLY A 206 -23.34 9.09 -8.61
C GLY A 206 -22.49 8.98 -9.89
N GLY A 207 -22.95 9.63 -10.96
CA GLY A 207 -22.45 9.44 -12.34
C GLY A 207 -20.95 9.69 -12.56
N SER A 208 -20.31 10.51 -11.72
CA SER A 208 -18.88 10.83 -11.81
C SER A 208 -17.98 9.69 -11.31
N ALA A 209 -18.47 8.88 -10.37
CA ALA A 209 -17.71 7.79 -9.76
C ALA A 209 -17.67 6.54 -10.67
N GLY A 210 -18.64 6.35 -11.57
CA GLY A 210 -18.67 5.21 -12.49
C GLY A 210 -17.46 5.13 -13.44
N VAL A 211 -16.87 6.28 -13.78
CA VAL A 211 -15.76 6.40 -14.75
C VAL A 211 -14.45 5.78 -14.23
N LEU A 212 -14.31 5.70 -12.91
CA LEU A 212 -13.09 5.28 -12.22
C LEU A 212 -13.14 3.81 -11.76
N VAL A 213 -14.26 3.12 -11.96
CA VAL A 213 -14.39 1.68 -11.73
C VAL A 213 -14.22 0.96 -13.06
N PRO A 214 -13.13 0.19 -13.28
CA PRO A 214 -12.93 -0.54 -14.52
C PRO A 214 -14.11 -1.48 -14.80
N GLU A 215 -14.60 -1.49 -16.05
CA GLU A 215 -15.67 -2.42 -16.44
C GLU A 215 -15.26 -3.89 -16.32
N LYS A 216 -13.95 -4.15 -16.48
CA LYS A 216 -13.28 -5.45 -16.41
C LYS A 216 -12.05 -5.32 -15.52
N MET A 217 -11.90 -6.22 -14.57
CA MET A 217 -10.62 -6.34 -13.83
C MET A 217 -9.77 -7.39 -14.53
N ILE A 218 -8.48 -7.11 -14.63
CA ILE A 218 -7.48 -8.00 -15.21
C ILE A 218 -6.89 -8.86 -14.08
N GLN A 219 -6.83 -10.16 -14.35
CA GLN A 219 -6.16 -11.15 -13.53
C GLN A 219 -5.05 -11.77 -14.38
N LEU A 220 -3.83 -11.83 -13.86
CA LEU A 220 -2.77 -12.64 -14.44
C LEU A 220 -2.82 -13.99 -13.74
N ASP A 221 -3.25 -15.01 -14.46
CA ASP A 221 -3.56 -16.34 -13.93
C ASP A 221 -2.44 -17.31 -14.30
N GLY A 222 -1.90 -18.00 -13.31
CA GLY A 222 -0.81 -18.96 -13.44
C GLY A 222 -1.11 -20.23 -12.65
N LYS A 223 -0.36 -21.31 -12.90
CA LYS A 223 -0.65 -22.61 -12.27
C LYS A 223 -0.60 -22.57 -10.73
N ASP A 224 0.36 -21.83 -10.19
CA ASP A 224 0.67 -21.74 -8.76
C ASP A 224 0.80 -20.29 -8.27
N LEU A 225 0.36 -19.34 -9.09
CA LEU A 225 0.45 -17.89 -8.87
C LEU A 225 -0.67 -17.18 -9.62
N ASP A 226 -1.54 -16.51 -8.88
CA ASP A 226 -2.59 -15.64 -9.38
C ASP A 226 -2.34 -14.21 -8.91
N ILE A 227 -2.44 -13.25 -9.82
CA ILE A 227 -2.26 -11.84 -9.53
C ILE A 227 -3.51 -11.11 -10.00
N LEU A 228 -4.22 -10.50 -9.06
CA LEU A 228 -5.41 -9.73 -9.33
C LEU A 228 -5.10 -8.24 -9.16
N ILE A 229 -5.27 -7.49 -10.24
CA ILE A 229 -4.96 -6.06 -10.27
C ILE A 229 -6.23 -5.30 -9.92
N TYR A 230 -6.25 -4.67 -8.75
CA TYR A 230 -7.27 -3.70 -8.38
C TYR A 230 -6.74 -2.28 -8.59
N PRO A 231 -7.61 -1.32 -8.93
CA PRO A 231 -7.27 0.11 -9.02
C PRO A 231 -6.48 0.71 -7.84
N MET A 232 -6.62 0.16 -6.63
CA MET A 232 -5.95 0.67 -5.42
C MET A 232 -5.03 -0.37 -4.74
N ASP A 233 -4.93 -1.58 -5.30
CA ASP A 233 -4.20 -2.68 -4.66
C ASP A 233 -3.86 -3.77 -5.68
N ILE A 234 -2.69 -4.39 -5.59
CA ILE A 234 -2.41 -5.65 -6.29
C ILE A 234 -2.44 -6.77 -5.29
N LEU A 235 -3.27 -7.77 -5.55
CA LEU A 235 -3.34 -8.96 -4.74
C LEU A 235 -2.64 -10.13 -5.43
N ILE A 236 -1.54 -10.57 -4.84
CA ILE A 236 -0.71 -11.68 -5.27
C ILE A 236 -1.06 -12.88 -4.40
N SER A 237 -1.60 -13.96 -4.97
CA SER A 237 -1.97 -15.19 -4.28
C SER A 237 -1.24 -16.37 -4.92
N GLY A 238 -0.53 -17.19 -4.15
CA GLY A 238 0.17 -18.34 -4.72
C GLY A 238 1.12 -19.05 -3.77
N LYS A 239 2.02 -19.86 -4.31
CA LYS A 239 3.07 -20.51 -3.51
C LYS A 239 4.04 -19.46 -2.94
N PRO A 240 4.48 -19.58 -1.66
CA PRO A 240 5.27 -18.54 -0.99
C PRO A 240 6.51 -18.06 -1.76
N ARG A 241 7.24 -18.98 -2.41
CA ARG A 241 8.41 -18.64 -3.22
C ARG A 241 8.05 -17.81 -4.47
N LEU A 242 6.95 -18.14 -5.14
CA LEU A 242 6.50 -17.42 -6.33
C LEU A 242 5.96 -16.04 -5.94
N VAL A 243 5.23 -15.94 -4.83
CA VAL A 243 4.76 -14.66 -4.29
C VAL A 243 5.93 -13.73 -3.96
N ALA A 244 6.99 -14.25 -3.34
CA ALA A 244 8.19 -13.46 -3.05
C ALA A 244 8.90 -12.97 -4.32
N ARG A 245 9.04 -13.82 -5.35
CA ARG A 245 9.61 -13.44 -6.65
C ARG A 245 8.76 -12.40 -7.38
N ALA A 246 7.44 -12.60 -7.41
CA ALA A 246 6.51 -11.65 -8.03
C ALA A 246 6.59 -10.28 -7.37
N ARG A 247 6.62 -10.22 -6.02
CA ARG A 247 6.81 -8.97 -5.29
C ARG A 247 8.13 -8.27 -5.63
N ALA A 248 9.22 -9.03 -5.74
CA ALA A 248 10.51 -8.47 -6.11
C ALA A 248 10.49 -7.87 -7.52
N ALA A 249 9.92 -8.60 -8.49
CA ALA A 249 9.79 -8.15 -9.88
C ALA A 249 8.90 -6.90 -10.00
N MET A 250 7.77 -6.87 -9.28
CA MET A 250 6.87 -5.73 -9.23
C MET A 250 7.53 -4.51 -8.58
N ALA A 251 8.21 -4.69 -7.44
CA ALA A 251 8.84 -3.59 -6.72
C ALA A 251 9.96 -2.90 -7.50
N SER A 252 10.61 -3.58 -8.45
CA SER A 252 11.59 -2.95 -9.35
C SER A 252 10.96 -2.17 -10.50
N ARG A 253 9.79 -2.61 -11.00
CA ARG A 253 9.14 -2.03 -12.20
C ARG A 253 8.09 -0.97 -11.88
N LEU A 254 7.35 -1.13 -10.78
CA LEU A 254 6.26 -0.23 -10.41
C LEU A 254 6.75 1.17 -10.00
N THR A 255 8.02 1.31 -9.59
CA THR A 255 8.63 2.59 -9.24
C THR A 255 8.54 3.64 -10.35
N THR A 256 8.39 3.23 -11.62
CA THR A 256 8.27 4.16 -12.75
C THR A 256 7.04 3.95 -13.61
N SER A 257 6.10 3.11 -13.16
CA SER A 257 4.85 2.86 -13.88
C SER A 257 3.84 4.00 -13.72
N ALA A 258 2.76 3.99 -14.50
CA ALA A 258 1.62 4.92 -14.39
C ALA A 258 0.72 4.65 -13.16
N ALA A 259 1.32 4.18 -12.06
CA ALA A 259 0.63 3.88 -10.83
C ALA A 259 1.45 4.34 -9.62
N HIS A 260 0.79 4.97 -8.65
CA HIS A 260 1.39 5.41 -7.41
C HIS A 260 1.42 4.28 -6.40
N LEU A 261 2.51 4.13 -5.66
CA LEU A 261 2.63 3.16 -4.57
C LEU A 261 2.16 3.73 -3.22
N THR A 262 1.80 5.01 -3.19
CA THR A 262 1.29 5.73 -2.02
C THR A 262 -0.18 6.16 -2.19
N VAL A 263 -0.81 6.51 -1.08
CA VAL A 263 -2.26 6.78 -1.03
C VAL A 263 -2.54 8.26 -0.81
N SER A 264 -1.74 8.94 0.01
CA SER A 264 -1.93 10.34 0.33
C SER A 264 -1.61 11.23 -0.88
N ALA A 265 -2.39 12.30 -1.07
CA ALA A 265 -2.20 13.23 -2.17
C ALA A 265 -0.80 13.86 -2.16
N GLU A 266 -0.30 14.13 -0.95
CA GLU A 266 1.01 14.72 -0.71
C GLU A 266 2.15 13.76 -1.10
N ALA A 267 2.02 12.46 -0.78
CA ALA A 267 2.99 11.45 -1.19
C ALA A 267 2.96 11.20 -2.70
N GLN A 268 1.76 11.10 -3.29
CA GLN A 268 1.58 10.96 -4.75
C GLN A 268 2.22 12.13 -5.52
N GLY A 269 2.15 13.35 -4.98
CA GLY A 269 2.84 14.50 -5.56
C GLY A 269 4.37 14.38 -5.57
N ILE A 270 4.97 13.66 -4.63
CA ILE A 270 6.40 13.34 -4.65
C ILE A 270 6.69 12.23 -5.67
N GLU A 271 5.83 11.21 -5.78
CA GLU A 271 5.95 10.17 -6.81
C GLU A 271 5.88 10.76 -8.22
N ASP A 272 4.98 11.72 -8.48
CA ASP A 272 4.88 12.43 -9.76
C ASP A 272 6.23 13.07 -10.14
N ARG A 273 6.87 13.74 -9.18
CA ARG A 273 8.17 14.41 -9.38
C ARG A 273 9.30 13.40 -9.62
N LEU A 274 9.31 12.30 -8.87
CA LEU A 274 10.29 11.22 -9.06
C LEU A 274 10.11 10.52 -10.41
N ALA A 275 8.88 10.28 -10.86
CA ALA A 275 8.57 9.71 -12.15
C ALA A 275 9.03 10.63 -13.29
N ALA A 276 8.79 11.95 -13.17
CA ALA A 276 9.25 12.95 -14.12
C ALA A 276 10.78 13.01 -14.25
N LEU A 277 11.52 12.81 -13.15
CA LEU A 277 12.98 12.68 -13.17
C LEU A 277 13.43 11.39 -13.87
N ALA A 278 12.72 10.28 -13.64
CA ALA A 278 13.10 8.98 -14.17
C ALA A 278 12.82 8.83 -15.68
N ARG A 279 11.76 9.47 -16.18
CA ARG A 279 11.37 9.51 -17.60
C ARG A 279 10.95 10.93 -18.00
N PRO A 280 11.89 11.86 -18.19
CA PRO A 280 11.56 13.17 -18.74
C PRO A 280 11.03 13.01 -20.16
N GLU A 281 10.13 13.89 -20.61
CA GLU A 281 9.53 13.83 -21.96
C GLU A 281 10.57 13.85 -23.10
N THR A 282 11.76 14.36 -22.81
CA THR A 282 12.90 14.45 -23.74
C THR A 282 13.74 13.17 -23.78
N ALA A 283 13.54 12.22 -22.87
CA ALA A 283 14.28 10.97 -22.85
C ALA A 283 13.86 10.06 -24.01
N THR A 284 14.85 9.55 -24.73
CA THR A 284 14.70 8.55 -25.78
C THR A 284 15.65 7.39 -25.51
N PRO A 285 15.45 6.20 -26.12
CA PRO A 285 16.40 5.09 -25.96
C PRO A 285 17.85 5.46 -26.28
N ASP A 286 18.06 6.39 -27.22
CA ASP A 286 19.38 6.88 -27.61
C ASP A 286 19.92 7.98 -26.68
N HIS A 287 19.03 8.67 -25.94
CA HIS A 287 19.36 9.72 -24.98
C HIS A 287 18.61 9.46 -23.67
N PRO A 288 19.07 8.47 -22.87
CA PRO A 288 18.43 8.18 -21.59
C PRO A 288 18.60 9.34 -20.63
N ALA A 289 17.67 9.44 -19.68
CA ALA A 289 17.77 10.39 -18.58
C ALA A 289 19.10 10.20 -17.82
N ARG A 290 19.72 11.32 -17.42
CA ARG A 290 21.00 11.32 -16.70
C ARG A 290 20.91 12.16 -15.45
N PHE A 291 21.79 11.83 -14.50
CA PHE A 291 21.98 12.64 -13.33
C PHE A 291 22.74 13.94 -13.70
N ASP A 292 22.04 15.07 -13.70
CA ASP A 292 22.56 16.41 -13.96
C ASP A 292 22.32 17.36 -12.76
N ASP A 293 22.74 18.62 -12.89
CA ASP A 293 22.60 19.62 -11.82
C ASP A 293 21.12 19.92 -11.51
N ALA A 294 20.23 19.83 -12.51
CA ALA A 294 18.80 20.03 -12.32
C ALA A 294 18.18 18.87 -11.51
N ALA A 295 18.54 17.63 -11.83
CA ALA A 295 18.15 16.45 -11.06
C ALA A 295 18.69 16.52 -9.62
N ALA A 296 19.94 16.95 -9.43
CA ALA A 296 20.53 17.11 -8.10
C ALA A 296 19.79 18.16 -7.24
N ALA A 297 19.40 19.29 -7.83
CA ALA A 297 18.60 20.32 -7.16
C ALA A 297 17.20 19.78 -6.79
N GLU A 298 16.58 19.04 -7.70
CA GLU A 298 15.26 18.47 -7.48
C GLU A 298 15.27 17.40 -6.37
N PHE A 299 16.27 16.51 -6.34
CA PHE A 299 16.45 15.57 -5.23
C PHE A 299 16.63 16.27 -3.89
N THR A 300 17.39 17.37 -3.85
CA THR A 300 17.57 18.16 -2.62
C THR A 300 16.24 18.75 -2.15
N ALA A 301 15.41 19.24 -3.08
CA ALA A 301 14.08 19.75 -2.76
C ALA A 301 13.12 18.64 -2.27
N ILE A 302 13.18 17.45 -2.87
CA ILE A 302 12.43 16.28 -2.43
C ILE A 302 12.87 15.85 -1.02
N ASP A 303 14.17 15.79 -0.75
CA ASP A 303 14.71 15.39 0.56
C ASP A 303 14.29 16.36 1.66
N ALA A 304 14.30 17.67 1.38
CA ALA A 304 13.82 18.70 2.31
C ALA A 304 12.32 18.56 2.60
N GLN A 305 11.51 18.24 1.58
CA GLN A 305 10.08 17.99 1.74
C GLN A 305 9.83 16.71 2.55
N LEU A 306 10.50 15.61 2.21
CA LEU A 306 10.37 14.32 2.92
C LEU A 306 10.74 14.42 4.41
N ALA A 307 11.63 15.33 4.78
CA ALA A 307 12.02 15.55 6.18
C ALA A 307 10.93 16.21 7.05
N THR A 308 9.95 16.87 6.43
CA THR A 308 8.92 17.65 7.13
C THR A 308 7.50 17.17 6.85
N LEU A 309 7.33 16.27 5.89
CA LEU A 309 6.03 15.79 5.45
C LEU A 309 5.37 14.87 6.49
N GLU A 310 4.16 15.23 6.92
CA GLU A 310 3.36 14.43 7.85
C GLU A 310 2.58 13.33 7.11
N ILE A 311 3.24 12.20 6.83
CA ILE A 311 2.64 11.01 6.21
C ILE A 311 2.90 9.76 7.05
N PRO A 312 2.12 8.67 6.88
CA PRO A 312 2.43 7.38 7.48
C PRO A 312 3.85 6.92 7.15
N TYR A 313 4.51 6.26 8.11
CA TYR A 313 5.90 5.83 7.95
C TYR A 313 6.07 4.87 6.76
N GLU A 314 5.08 4.02 6.49
CA GLU A 314 5.08 3.09 5.37
C GLU A 314 5.09 3.81 4.01
N GLU A 315 4.36 4.93 3.89
CA GLU A 315 4.40 5.76 2.67
C GLU A 315 5.75 6.47 2.55
N TRP A 316 6.30 6.95 3.66
CA TRP A 316 7.63 7.56 3.69
C TRP A 316 8.73 6.59 3.23
N GLU A 317 8.72 5.33 3.71
CA GLU A 317 9.67 4.30 3.28
C GLU A 317 9.58 4.01 1.78
N VAL A 318 8.36 4.01 1.22
CA VAL A 318 8.14 3.83 -0.22
C VAL A 318 8.78 4.97 -0.99
N LEU A 319 8.51 6.22 -0.63
CA LEU A 319 9.08 7.40 -1.30
C LEU A 319 10.61 7.44 -1.18
N TYR A 320 11.14 7.17 0.01
CA TYR A 320 12.58 7.13 0.25
C TYR A 320 13.27 6.06 -0.62
N ARG A 321 12.67 4.88 -0.73
CA ARG A 321 13.16 3.81 -1.60
C ARG A 321 13.10 4.20 -3.08
N GLN A 322 11.97 4.75 -3.55
CA GLN A 322 11.83 5.17 -4.95
C GLN A 322 12.87 6.25 -5.29
N ARG A 323 13.07 7.24 -4.41
CA ARG A 323 14.09 8.27 -4.55
C ARG A 323 15.49 7.69 -4.72
N LEU A 324 15.88 6.71 -3.91
CA LEU A 324 17.18 6.01 -4.05
C LEU A 324 17.29 5.22 -5.36
N GLN A 325 16.22 4.56 -5.78
CA GLN A 325 16.19 3.78 -7.03
C GLN A 325 16.33 4.68 -8.26
N VAL A 326 15.56 5.77 -8.32
CA VAL A 326 15.63 6.74 -9.43
C VAL A 326 17.01 7.40 -9.49
N GLU A 327 17.57 7.83 -8.35
CA GLU A 327 18.93 8.40 -8.35
C GLU A 327 19.97 7.39 -8.85
N ARG A 328 19.91 6.14 -8.38
CA ARG A 328 20.81 5.08 -8.81
C ARG A 328 20.73 4.87 -10.31
N ASP A 329 19.52 4.78 -10.86
CA ASP A 329 19.29 4.49 -12.27
C ASP A 329 19.77 5.66 -13.16
N LEU A 330 19.49 6.92 -12.74
CA LEU A 330 19.99 8.12 -13.41
C LEU A 330 21.53 8.23 -13.40
N ARG A 331 22.17 7.85 -12.29
CA ARG A 331 23.64 7.81 -12.17
C ARG A 331 24.25 6.69 -13.02
N ALA A 332 23.55 5.57 -13.16
CA ALA A 332 23.98 4.46 -14.00
C ALA A 332 23.72 4.71 -15.50
N GLY A 333 22.95 5.74 -15.86
CA GLY A 333 22.45 5.94 -17.23
C GLY A 333 21.55 4.80 -17.69
N ALA A 334 20.93 4.09 -16.75
CA ALA A 334 20.01 3.00 -17.01
C ALA A 334 18.59 3.55 -17.09
N MET A 335 17.78 2.95 -17.96
CA MET A 335 16.33 3.12 -17.93
C MET A 335 15.80 2.67 -16.57
N ALA A 336 14.86 3.43 -16.03
CA ALA A 336 14.38 3.19 -14.68
C ALA A 336 13.63 1.86 -14.55
N GLY A 337 14.12 0.98 -13.67
CA GLY A 337 13.63 -0.39 -13.53
C GLY A 337 14.36 -1.45 -14.38
N ASP A 338 15.29 -1.07 -15.27
CA ASP A 338 16.13 -2.02 -16.04
C ASP A 338 17.29 -2.57 -15.21
N ALA A 339 17.78 -1.79 -14.23
CA ALA A 339 18.73 -2.26 -13.23
C ALA A 339 18.00 -3.05 -12.13
N VAL A 340 17.38 -4.18 -12.50
CA VAL A 340 16.83 -5.14 -11.53
C VAL A 340 17.99 -5.67 -10.68
N VAL A 341 17.77 -5.80 -9.37
CA VAL A 341 18.77 -6.41 -8.47
C VAL A 341 19.08 -7.83 -8.98
N GLY A 342 20.29 -8.02 -9.50
CA GLY A 342 20.76 -9.28 -10.08
C GLY A 342 20.71 -9.39 -11.61
N ALA A 343 20.29 -8.35 -12.34
CA ALA A 343 20.47 -8.26 -13.78
C ALA A 343 21.84 -7.64 -14.13
N ASP A 344 22.50 -8.17 -15.16
CA ASP A 344 23.76 -7.61 -15.68
C ASP A 344 23.53 -6.16 -16.09
N THR A 345 24.39 -5.26 -15.59
CA THR A 345 24.28 -3.83 -15.86
C THR A 345 24.55 -3.57 -17.34
N PRO A 346 23.60 -3.02 -18.11
CA PRO A 346 23.82 -2.76 -19.53
C PRO A 346 24.97 -1.76 -19.69
N GLY A 347 26.07 -2.19 -20.32
CA GLY A 347 27.25 -1.36 -20.58
C GLY A 347 28.54 -1.84 -19.93
N VAL A 348 28.50 -2.78 -18.99
CA VAL A 348 29.71 -3.44 -18.49
C VAL A 348 29.97 -4.68 -19.35
N LYS A 349 30.76 -4.52 -20.43
CA LYS A 349 31.31 -5.66 -21.15
C LYS A 349 32.25 -6.43 -20.21
N HIS A 350 31.79 -7.56 -19.70
CA HIS A 350 32.67 -8.53 -19.07
C HIS A 350 33.45 -9.27 -20.16
N ASP A 351 34.53 -8.64 -20.63
CA ASP A 351 35.48 -9.27 -21.55
C ASP A 351 36.26 -10.36 -20.81
N GLY A 352 35.67 -11.57 -20.79
CA GLY A 352 36.33 -12.82 -20.47
C GLY A 352 36.95 -12.95 -19.07
N ALA A 353 37.52 -14.13 -18.80
CA ALA A 353 38.07 -14.54 -17.51
C ALA A 353 39.13 -13.58 -16.92
N LEU A 354 39.71 -12.69 -17.72
CA LEU A 354 40.66 -11.66 -17.28
C LEU A 354 39.98 -10.43 -16.65
N GLY A 355 38.74 -10.10 -17.02
CA GLY A 355 37.98 -8.99 -16.43
C GLY A 355 37.64 -9.21 -14.95
N THR A 356 37.28 -10.45 -14.60
CA THR A 356 36.96 -10.83 -13.21
C THR A 356 38.14 -10.68 -12.25
N LEU A 357 39.38 -10.88 -12.71
CA LEU A 357 40.59 -10.66 -11.92
C LEU A 357 40.92 -9.16 -11.75
N GLY A 358 40.62 -8.34 -12.75
CA GLY A 358 40.76 -6.89 -12.66
C GLY A 358 39.80 -6.24 -11.68
N ASP A 359 38.56 -6.74 -11.62
CA ASP A 359 37.54 -6.27 -10.68
C ASP A 359 37.82 -6.74 -9.25
N LEU A 360 38.34 -7.96 -9.07
CA LEU A 360 38.86 -8.42 -7.78
C LEU A 360 40.05 -7.56 -7.32
N GLY A 361 40.97 -7.21 -8.23
CA GLY A 361 42.10 -6.35 -7.94
C GLY A 361 41.69 -4.94 -7.52
N ARG A 362 40.64 -4.37 -8.13
CA ARG A 362 40.08 -3.07 -7.73
C ARG A 362 39.36 -3.12 -6.39
N LEU A 363 38.58 -4.16 -6.12
CA LEU A 363 37.92 -4.38 -4.83
C LEU A 363 38.92 -4.61 -3.70
N VAL A 364 39.99 -5.35 -3.94
CA VAL A 364 41.07 -5.54 -2.96
C VAL A 364 41.84 -4.24 -2.71
N LYS A 365 42.08 -3.43 -3.75
CA LYS A 365 42.76 -2.14 -3.60
C LYS A 365 41.90 -1.09 -2.89
N ALA A 366 40.60 -1.05 -3.16
CA ALA A 366 39.64 -0.19 -2.47
C ALA A 366 39.42 -0.63 -1.00
N GLY A 367 39.34 -1.95 -0.77
CA GLY A 367 39.26 -2.53 0.57
C GLY A 367 40.54 -2.33 1.39
N ALA A 368 41.72 -2.47 0.78
CA ALA A 368 43.00 -2.21 1.45
C ALA A 368 43.20 -0.73 1.78
N GLY A 369 42.74 0.19 0.93
CA GLY A 369 42.75 1.63 1.22
C GLY A 369 41.89 1.97 2.44
N ALA A 370 40.66 1.46 2.48
CA ALA A 370 39.74 1.70 3.61
C ALA A 370 40.22 1.06 4.93
N VAL A 371 40.91 -0.10 4.87
CA VAL A 371 41.47 -0.76 6.06
C VAL A 371 42.72 -0.03 6.56
N ILE A 372 43.57 0.49 5.68
CA ILE A 372 44.76 1.27 6.07
C ILE A 372 44.33 2.64 6.64
N GLU A 373 43.29 3.26 6.09
CA GLU A 373 42.75 4.53 6.56
C GLU A 373 42.00 4.37 7.91
N ALA A 374 41.30 3.25 8.12
CA ALA A 374 40.71 2.90 9.41
C ALA A 374 41.75 2.47 10.47
N ALA A 375 42.89 1.89 10.06
CA ALA A 375 43.98 1.53 10.98
C ALA A 375 44.87 2.73 11.36
N ALA A 376 44.86 3.81 10.57
CA ALA A 376 45.58 5.05 10.86
C ALA A 376 44.79 6.02 11.78
N ASP A 377 43.53 5.72 12.08
CA ASP A 377 42.71 6.49 13.01
C ASP A 377 43.07 6.18 14.47
N GLU A 378 43.61 7.17 15.18
CA GLU A 378 44.02 7.05 16.59
C GLU A 378 42.86 6.61 17.51
N ARG A 379 41.60 6.91 17.15
CA ARG A 379 40.42 6.47 17.90
C ARG A 379 40.17 4.97 17.74
N THR A 380 40.34 4.44 16.55
CA THR A 380 40.17 3.01 16.25
C THR A 380 41.30 2.19 16.90
N GLY A 381 42.53 2.70 16.88
CA GLY A 381 43.67 2.08 17.61
C GLY A 381 43.43 1.97 19.12
N GLN A 382 42.93 3.04 19.76
CA GLN A 382 42.61 3.01 21.20
C GLN A 382 41.44 2.08 21.53
N MET A 383 40.48 1.91 20.62
CA MET A 383 39.33 1.03 20.81
C MET A 383 39.71 -0.45 20.69
N ILE A 384 40.59 -0.77 19.74
CA ILE A 384 41.14 -2.12 19.57
C ILE A 384 42.03 -2.50 20.76
N ASP A 385 42.86 -1.59 21.27
CA ASP A 385 43.67 -1.85 22.48
C ASP A 385 42.81 -2.12 23.73
N ARG A 386 41.64 -1.47 23.81
CA ARG A 386 40.67 -1.66 24.89
C ARG A 386 39.95 -2.99 24.82
N ILE A 387 39.74 -3.53 23.62
CA ILE A 387 39.02 -4.79 23.36
C ILE A 387 39.96 -6.00 23.39
N SER A 388 41.22 -5.83 22.99
CA SER A 388 42.13 -6.97 22.72
C SER A 388 42.78 -7.56 23.96
N GLY A 389 42.83 -6.84 25.09
CA GLY A 389 43.49 -7.29 26.32
C GLY A 389 44.98 -7.63 26.14
N PRO A 390 45.74 -7.92 27.23
CA PRO A 390 47.21 -8.02 27.18
C PRO A 390 47.78 -9.18 26.36
N GLN A 391 46.92 -10.02 25.78
CA GLN A 391 47.25 -11.31 25.20
C GLN A 391 47.62 -11.28 23.71
N TRP A 392 47.52 -10.12 23.05
CA TRP A 392 47.82 -9.96 21.61
C TRP A 392 49.13 -9.25 21.27
N ARG A 393 50.09 -9.17 22.21
CA ARG A 393 51.39 -8.49 21.98
C ARG A 393 52.40 -9.25 21.08
N TRP A 394 52.04 -10.34 20.42
CA TRP A 394 53.03 -11.26 19.82
C TRP A 394 53.08 -11.39 18.29
N VAL A 395 52.44 -10.50 17.51
CA VAL A 395 52.51 -10.64 16.02
C VAL A 395 53.11 -9.40 15.32
N GLY A 396 53.68 -8.45 16.06
CA GLY A 396 54.19 -7.19 15.51
C GLY A 396 55.71 -7.05 15.35
N ARG A 397 56.49 -8.12 15.18
CA ARG A 397 57.90 -8.05 14.73
C ARG A 397 58.32 -9.30 13.94
N ALA A 398 58.17 -9.23 12.63
CA ALA A 398 59.02 -9.91 11.64
C ALA A 398 58.96 -9.09 10.34
#